data_AF-A0A0C3Q053-F1
#
_entry.id   AF-A0A0C3Q053-F1
#
_cell.length_a   1.000
_cell.length_b   1.000
_cell.length_c   1.000
_cell.angle_alpha   90.00
_cell.angle_beta   90.00
_cell.angle_gamma   90.00
#
_symmetry.space_group_name_H-M   'P 1'
#
loop_
_entity.id
_entity.type
_entity.pdbx_description
1 polymer ?
#
loop_
_entity_poly.entity_id
_entity_poly.type
_entity_poly.pdbx_seq_one_letter_code
_entity_poly.pdbx_strand_id
1 'polypeptide(L)' 'IHLVYLPPYSPDFNPIELAFSSIKAHLRENSHQVQSVLMGKKADAIPALILLHDAIYTVTPKKAYGWF' A
#
# COMPACT_ATOMS: atom_id res chain seq x y z
N ILE A 1 -16.64 -18.82 10.04
CA ILE A 1 -15.44 -17.96 9.89
C ILE A 1 -14.30 -18.67 10.59
N HIS A 2 -13.21 -18.97 9.89
CA HIS A 2 -12.01 -19.57 10.48
C HIS A 2 -10.99 -18.46 10.71
N LEU A 3 -10.47 -18.34 11.93
CA LEU A 3 -9.46 -17.34 12.29
C LEU A 3 -8.11 -18.03 12.42
N VAL A 4 -7.09 -17.46 11.78
CA VAL A 4 -5.70 -17.88 11.92
C VAL A 4 -5.00 -16.84 12.79
N TYR A 5 -4.52 -17.26 13.97
CA TYR A 5 -3.78 -16.40 14.88
C TYR A 5 -2.29 -16.48 14.58
N LEU A 6 -1.62 -15.33 14.58
CA LEU A 6 -0.17 -15.24 14.40
C LEU A 6 0.54 -15.26 15.77
N PRO A 7 1.76 -15.82 15.86
CA PRO A 7 2.58 -15.65 17.06
C PRO A 7 2.87 -14.17 17.33
N PRO A 8 3.11 -13.78 18.60
CA PRO A 8 3.48 -12.41 18.95
C PRO A 8 4.66 -11.91 18.12
N TYR A 9 4.60 -10.64 17.70
CA TYR A 9 5.68 -9.97 16.93
C TYR A 9 6.18 -10.75 15.71
N SER A 10 5.29 -11.48 15.02
CA SER A 10 5.60 -12.18 13.77
C SER A 10 4.99 -11.47 12.55
N PRO A 11 5.41 -10.23 12.23
CA PRO A 11 4.89 -9.49 11.07
C PRO A 11 5.20 -10.23 9.77
N ASP A 12 6.27 -11.02 9.71
CA ASP A 12 6.66 -11.81 8.54
C ASP A 12 5.58 -12.81 8.10
N PHE A 13 4.71 -13.22 9.01
CA PHE A 13 3.58 -14.11 8.69
C PHE A 13 2.29 -13.36 8.36
N ASN A 14 2.29 -12.03 8.41
CA ASN A 14 1.09 -11.23 8.14
C ASN A 14 1.01 -10.87 6.64
N PRO A 15 0.00 -11.35 5.89
CA PRO A 15 -0.10 -11.12 4.46
C PRO A 15 -0.15 -9.66 4.01
N ILE A 16 -0.54 -8.75 4.91
CA ILE A 16 -0.61 -7.32 4.60
C ILE A 16 0.77 -6.69 4.44
N GLU A 17 1.84 -7.25 5.01
CA GLU A 17 3.16 -6.61 4.99
C GLU A 17 3.72 -6.49 3.56
N LEU A 18 3.63 -7.56 2.77
CA LEU A 18 4.08 -7.55 1.37
C LEU A 18 3.20 -6.66 0.49
N ALA A 19 1.89 -6.58 0.79
CA ALA A 19 0.98 -5.62 0.16
C ALA A 19 1.40 -4.17 0.45
N PHE A 20 1.62 -3.83 1.72
CA PHE A 20 2.11 -2.50 2.12
C PHE A 20 3.48 -2.18 1.55
N SER A 21 4.37 -3.18 1.42
CA SER A 21 5.66 -2.99 0.76
C SER A 21 5.50 -2.58 -0.71
N SER A 22 4.62 -3.26 -1.47
CA SER A 22 4.31 -2.91 -2.87
C SER A 22 3.72 -1.49 -2.99
N ILE A 23 2.76 -1.14 -2.14
CA ILE A 23 2.13 0.19 -2.11
C ILE A 23 3.18 1.26 -1.79
N LYS A 24 4.00 1.06 -0.76
CA LYS A 24 5.06 2.00 -0.37
C LYS A 24 6.10 2.17 -1.47
N ALA A 25 6.46 1.10 -2.19
CA ALA A 25 7.39 1.18 -3.32
C ALA A 25 6.83 2.11 -4.40
N HIS A 26 5.58 1.92 -4.81
CA HIS A 26 4.92 2.78 -5.80
C HIS A 26 4.83 4.24 -5.36
N LEU A 27 4.48 4.49 -4.09
CA LEU A 27 4.43 5.86 -3.56
C LEU A 27 5.81 6.54 -3.53
N ARG A 28 6.88 5.78 -3.27
CA ARG A 28 8.26 6.31 -3.30
C ARG A 28 8.71 6.64 -4.72
N GLU A 29 8.38 5.79 -5.69
CA GLU A 29 8.60 6.07 -7.12
C GLU A 29 7.89 7.37 -7.55
N ASN A 30 6.71 7.65 -6.98
CA ASN A 30 5.92 8.86 -7.22
C ASN A 30 6.11 9.95 -6.15
N SER A 31 7.28 9.99 -5.50
CA SER A 31 7.56 10.86 -4.34
C SER A 31 7.29 12.35 -4.59
N HIS A 32 7.52 12.86 -5.80
CA HIS A 32 7.19 14.24 -6.17
C HIS A 32 5.69 14.54 -6.04
N GLN A 33 4.83 13.62 -6.53
CA GLN A 33 3.38 13.77 -6.43
C GLN A 33 2.92 13.65 -4.98
N VAL A 34 3.49 12.68 -4.23
CA VAL A 34 3.25 12.55 -2.78
C VAL A 34 3.57 13.86 -2.06
N GLN A 35 4.74 14.45 -2.32
CA GLN A 35 5.16 15.69 -1.68
C GLN A 35 4.23 16.85 -2.05
N SER A 36 3.85 16.97 -3.33
CA SER A 36 2.89 17.97 -3.79
C SER A 36 1.55 17.86 -3.06
N VAL A 37 1.03 16.64 -2.90
CA VAL A 37 -0.24 16.38 -2.20
C VAL A 37 -0.13 16.70 -0.70
N LEU A 38 0.98 16.33 -0.06
CA LEU A 38 1.19 16.55 1.38
C LEU A 38 1.40 18.04 1.73
N MET A 39 2.02 18.80 0.83
CA MET A 39 2.29 20.23 1.02
C MET A 39 1.16 21.12 0.47
N GLY A 40 0.18 20.52 -0.20
CA GLY A 40 -0.94 21.20 -0.85
C GLY A 40 -2.01 21.75 0.10
N LYS A 41 -3.05 22.37 -0.46
CA LYS A 41 -4.24 22.82 0.29
C LYS A 41 -5.27 21.69 0.33
N LYS A 42 -6.27 21.77 1.21
CA LYS A 42 -7.38 20.78 1.30
C LYS A 42 -8.08 20.44 -0.04
N ALA A 43 -7.97 21.29 -1.06
CA ALA A 43 -8.46 21.04 -2.42
C ALA A 43 -7.73 19.90 -3.16
N ASP A 44 -6.57 19.46 -2.66
CA ASP A 44 -5.73 18.41 -3.27
C ASP A 44 -6.14 16.98 -2.86
N ALA A 45 -7.34 16.81 -2.30
CA ALA A 45 -7.88 15.50 -1.92
C ALA A 45 -8.07 14.56 -3.13
N ILE A 46 -8.45 15.09 -4.30
CA ILE A 46 -8.65 14.27 -5.50
C ILE A 46 -7.32 13.69 -6.01
N PRO A 47 -6.25 14.47 -6.20
CA PRO A 47 -4.92 13.92 -6.50
C PRO A 47 -4.45 12.87 -5.49
N ALA A 48 -4.69 13.08 -4.19
CA ALA A 48 -4.34 12.11 -3.15
C ALA A 48 -5.07 10.76 -3.37
N LEU A 49 -6.37 10.81 -3.67
CA LEU A 49 -7.19 9.63 -3.90
C LEU A 49 -6.76 8.88 -5.16
N ILE A 50 -6.44 9.59 -6.25
CA ILE A 50 -5.93 8.96 -7.48
C ILE A 50 -4.60 8.26 -7.21
N LEU A 51 -3.67 8.93 -6.53
CA LEU A 51 -2.37 8.37 -6.19
C LEU A 51 -2.50 7.10 -5.31
N LEU A 52 -3.40 7.13 -4.32
CA LEU A 52 -3.66 5.97 -3.47
C LEU A 52 -4.36 4.84 -4.24
N HIS A 53 -5.32 5.17 -5.10
CA HIS A 53 -6.00 4.21 -5.97
C HIS A 53 -4.97 3.45 -6.81
N ASP A 54 -4.11 4.17 -7.52
CA ASP A 54 -3.08 3.57 -8.38
C ASP A 54 -2.10 2.71 -7.57
N ALA A 55 -1.70 3.18 -6.38
CA ALA A 55 -0.83 2.42 -5.49
C ALA A 55 -1.47 1.09 -5.03
N ILE A 56 -2.76 1.08 -4.71
CA ILE A 56 -3.49 -0.14 -4.28
C ILE A 56 -3.52 -1.17 -5.42
N TYR A 57 -3.75 -0.73 -6.66
CA TYR A 57 -3.77 -1.64 -7.82
C TYR A 57 -2.39 -2.22 -8.19
N THR A 58 -1.31 -1.79 -7.54
CA THR A 58 -0.01 -2.48 -7.65
C THR A 58 0.01 -3.85 -6.98
N VAL A 59 -0.93 -4.12 -6.07
CA VAL A 59 -1.14 -5.42 -5.42
C VAL A 59 -2.02 -6.28 -6.34
N THR A 60 -1.39 -6.92 -7.33
CA THR A 60 -2.12 -7.77 -8.28
C THR A 60 -2.40 -9.15 -7.69
N PRO A 61 -3.43 -9.88 -8.17
CA PRO A 61 -3.68 -11.25 -7.76
C PRO A 61 -2.44 -12.15 -7.94
N LYS A 62 -1.70 -11.98 -9.05
CA LYS A 62 -0.46 -12.74 -9.30
C LYS A 62 0.60 -12.50 -8.22
N LYS A 63 0.76 -11.27 -7.75
CA LYS A 63 1.68 -10.97 -6.63
C LYS A 63 1.16 -11.58 -5.34
N ALA A 64 -0.12 -11.38 -5.02
CA ALA A 64 -0.73 -11.88 -3.80
C ALA A 64 -0.61 -13.42 -3.66
N TYR A 65 -0.83 -14.16 -4.74
CA TYR A 65 -0.63 -15.62 -4.78
C TYR A 65 0.85 -16.06 -4.78
N GLY A 66 1.79 -15.15 -5.03
CA GLY A 66 3.23 -15.45 -5.05
C GLY A 66 3.98 -15.08 -3.78
N TRP A 67 3.29 -14.55 -2.77
CA TRP A 67 3.86 -14.08 -1.51
C TRP A 67 3.89 -15.14 -0.40
N PHE A 68 3.04 -16.17 -0.53
CA PHE A 68 2.91 -17.31 0.38
C PHE A 68 2.65 -18.57 -0.45
#